data_AF-A0A2A2MD32-F1
#
_entry.id   AF-A0A2A2MD32-F1
#
_cell.length_a   1.000
_cell.length_b   1.000
_cell.length_c   1.000
_cell.angle_alpha   90.00
_cell.angle_beta   90.00
_cell.angle_gamma   90.00
#
_symmetry.space_group_name_H-M   'P 1'
#
loop_
_entity.id
_entity.type
_entity.pdbx_description
1 polymer ?
#
loop_
_entity_poly.entity_id
_entity_poly.type
_entity_poly.pdbx_seq_one_letter_code
_entity_poly.pdbx_strand_id
1 'polypeptide(L)' 'MEYADVLNALYAFSQQLNLTVIAEGIETESQKKKMSEIGVKYHQGFLYSKPVSEEVFTLNFLH' A
#
# COMPACT_ATOMS: atom_id res chain seq x y z
N MET A 1 11.04 -14.51 1.50
CA MET A 1 12.39 -13.94 1.74
C MET A 1 12.93 -13.27 0.49
N GLU A 2 12.72 -13.83 -0.70
CA GLU A 2 13.41 -13.44 -1.95
C GLU A 2 13.36 -11.95 -2.33
N TYR A 3 12.27 -11.23 -2.07
CA TYR A 3 12.14 -9.80 -2.44
C TYR A 3 12.22 -8.81 -1.27
N ALA A 4 12.37 -9.31 -0.03
CA ALA A 4 12.30 -8.45 1.15
C ALA A 4 13.43 -7.41 1.17
N ASP A 5 14.63 -7.80 0.75
CA ASP A 5 15.80 -6.91 0.74
C ASP A 5 15.68 -5.81 -0.32
N VAL A 6 15.14 -6.14 -1.51
CA VAL A 6 14.88 -5.15 -2.56
C VAL A 6 13.85 -4.13 -2.10
N LEU A 7 12.76 -4.58 -1.48
CA LEU A 7 11.71 -3.68 -0.97
C LEU A 7 12.24 -2.78 0.16
N ASN A 8 13.04 -3.32 1.08
CA ASN A 8 13.69 -2.53 2.13
C ASN A 8 14.63 -1.47 1.53
N ALA A 9 15.42 -1.83 0.51
CA ALA A 9 16.33 -0.89 -0.16
C ALA A 9 15.56 0.23 -0.88
N LEU A 10 14.49 -0.11 -1.60
CA LEU A 10 13.62 0.87 -2.26
C LEU A 10 12.94 1.81 -1.27
N TYR A 11 12.43 1.28 -0.15
CA TYR A 11 11.85 2.09 0.90
C TYR A 11 12.90 3.02 1.52
N ALA A 12 14.07 2.51 1.89
CA ALA A 12 15.15 3.35 2.44
C ALA A 12 15.55 4.47 1.46
N PHE A 13 15.67 4.16 0.17
CA PHE A 13 15.96 5.15 -0.87
C PHE A 13 14.87 6.22 -0.97
N SER A 14 13.59 5.84 -0.93
CA SER A 14 12.48 6.79 -0.95
C SER A 14 12.52 7.76 0.24
N GLN A 15 12.92 7.29 1.43
CA GLN A 15 13.04 8.14 2.61
C GLN A 15 14.15 9.17 2.48
N GLN A 16 15.28 8.82 1.85
CA GLN A 16 16.36 9.78 1.56
C GLN A 16 15.91 10.90 0.63
N LEU A 17 14.95 10.62 -0.26
CA LEU A 17 14.38 11.58 -1.18
C LEU A 17 13.15 12.33 -0.61
N ASN A 18 12.77 12.07 0.64
CA ASN A 18 11.54 12.56 1.26
C ASN A 18 10.28 12.25 0.45
N LEU A 19 10.25 11.07 -0.21
CA LEU A 19 9.12 10.63 -0.99
C LEU A 19 8.14 9.82 -0.13
N THR A 20 6.85 10.03 -0.39
CA THR A 20 5.81 9.16 0.14
C THR A 20 5.70 7.91 -0.72
N VAL A 21 5.65 6.73 -0.09
CA VAL A 21 5.48 5.45 -0.77
C VAL A 21 4.10 4.88 -0.47
N ILE A 22 3.45 4.38 -1.52
CA ILE A 22 2.24 3.56 -1.46
C ILE A 22 2.56 2.17 -2.02
N ALA A 23 2.10 1.12 -1.32
CA ALA A 23 2.13 -0.24 -1.85
C ALA A 23 0.78 -0.55 -2.51
N GLU A 24 0.79 -0.73 -3.83
CA GLU A 24 -0.38 -1.07 -4.63
C GLU A 24 -0.53 -2.59 -4.80
N GLY A 25 -1.76 -3.06 -5.07
CA GLY A 25 -2.05 -4.47 -5.26
C GLY A 25 -2.11 -5.30 -3.96
N ILE A 26 -2.41 -4.68 -2.81
CA ILE A 26 -2.59 -5.39 -1.54
C ILE A 26 -3.95 -6.08 -1.50
N GLU A 27 -3.96 -7.41 -1.47
CA GLU A 27 -5.17 -8.24 -1.48
C GLU A 27 -5.38 -9.01 -0.16
N THR A 28 -4.33 -9.19 0.64
CA THR A 28 -4.39 -9.97 1.89
C THR A 28 -3.81 -9.23 3.09
N GLU A 29 -4.31 -9.54 4.29
CA GLU A 29 -3.77 -8.99 5.55
C GLU A 29 -2.28 -9.33 5.74
N SER A 30 -1.81 -10.47 5.23
CA SER A 30 -0.39 -10.83 5.33
C SER A 30 0.51 -9.93 4.47
N GLN A 31 0.05 -9.55 3.27
CA GLN A 31 0.74 -8.57 2.41
C GLN A 31 0.78 -7.18 3.07
N LYS A 32 -0.36 -6.70 3.58
CA LYS A 32 -0.46 -5.44 4.34
C LYS A 32 0.49 -5.44 5.54
N LYS A 33 0.48 -6.51 6.35
CA LYS A 33 1.38 -6.66 7.49
C LYS A 33 2.84 -6.58 7.06
N LYS A 34 3.21 -7.26 5.97
CA LYS A 34 4.58 -7.23 5.46
C LYS A 34 5.00 -5.84 5.00
N MET A 35 4.15 -5.10 4.30
CA MET A 35 4.46 -3.72 3.87
C MET A 35 4.54 -2.75 5.04
N SER A 36 3.65 -2.92 6.03
CA SER A 36 3.65 -2.14 7.27
C SER A 36 4.94 -2.36 8.08
N GLU A 37 5.44 -3.60 8.14
CA GLU A 37 6.73 -3.93 8.78
C GLU A 37 7.94 -3.29 8.10
N ILE A 38 7.89 -3.10 6.77
CA ILE A 38 8.92 -2.40 5.99
C ILE A 38 8.86 -0.89 6.26
N GLY A 39 7.72 -0.37 6.72
CA GLY A 39 7.48 1.04 7.02
C GLY A 39 6.58 1.74 6.00
N VAL A 40 6.10 1.04 4.97
CA VAL A 40 5.16 1.60 4.00
C VAL A 40 3.81 1.81 4.68
N LYS A 41 3.41 3.07 4.81
CA LYS A 41 2.20 3.46 5.55
C LYS A 41 0.93 3.40 4.71
N TYR A 42 1.05 3.71 3.42
CA TYR A 42 -0.07 3.79 2.51
C TYR A 42 -0.18 2.51 1.69
N HIS A 43 -1.42 2.04 1.52
CA HIS A 43 -1.70 0.82 0.80
C HIS A 43 -2.91 1.04 -0.11
N GLN A 44 -2.90 0.39 -1.26
CA GLN A 44 -4.04 0.30 -2.16
C GLN A 44 -4.18 -1.14 -2.65
N GLY A 45 -5.41 -1.64 -2.73
CA GLY A 45 -5.69 -2.95 -3.31
C GLY A 45 -7.00 -3.54 -2.81
N PHE A 46 -7.31 -4.74 -3.29
CA PHE A 46 -8.61 -5.38 -3.07
C PHE A 46 -8.87 -5.79 -1.63
N LEU A 47 -7.84 -5.80 -0.77
CA LEU A 47 -8.02 -5.92 0.68
C LEU A 47 -8.91 -4.79 1.22
N TYR A 48 -8.78 -3.58 0.67
CA TYR A 48 -9.54 -2.41 1.07
C TYR A 48 -10.82 -2.29 0.26
N SER A 49 -10.68 -2.23 -1.07
CA SER A 49 -11.81 -2.16 -2.00
C SER A 49 -11.32 -2.49 -3.41
N LYS A 50 -12.20 -3.07 -4.22
CA LYS A 50 -12.00 -3.13 -5.67
C LYS A 50 -12.27 -1.75 -6.30
N PRO A 51 -11.87 -1.49 -7.55
CA PRO A 51 -12.38 -0.34 -8.30
C PRO A 51 -13.92 -0.37 -8.31
N VAL A 52 -14.52 0.78 -8.04
CA VAL A 52 -15.97 0.96 -7.92
C VAL A 52 -16.43 2.11 -8.80
N SER A 53 -17.73 2.19 -9.07
CA SER A 53 -18.33 3.35 -9.72
C SER A 53 -18.27 4.59 -8.82
N GLU A 54 -18.42 5.76 -9.44
CA GLU A 54 -18.51 7.06 -8.73
C GLU A 54 -19.60 7.06 -7.65
N GLU A 55 -20.77 6.51 -7.96
CA GLU A 55 -21.91 6.44 -7.03
C GLU A 55 -21.53 5.65 -5.76
N VAL A 56 -20.96 4.46 -5.93
CA VAL A 56 -20.52 3.61 -4.80
C VAL A 56 -19.38 4.27 -4.04
N PHE A 57 -18.46 4.95 -4.72
CA PHE A 57 -17.38 5.69 -4.08
C PHE A 57 -17.92 6.82 -3.19
N THR A 58 -18.83 7.61 -3.74
CA THR A 58 -19.43 8.76 -3.05
C THR A 58 -20.23 8.33 -1.83
N LEU A 59 -21.02 7.26 -1.94
CA LEU A 59 -21.84 6.78 -0.82
C LEU A 59 -21.03 6.16 0.33
N ASN A 60 -19.93 5.47 0.02
CA ASN A 60 -19.22 4.65 1.00
C ASN A 60 -17.90 5.25 1.52
N PHE A 61 -17.30 6.22 0.83
CA PHE A 61 -15.95 6.70 1.15
C PHE A 61 -15.82 8.22 1.24
N LEU A 62 -16.81 9.00 0.78
CA LEU A 62 -16.85 10.46 0.92
C LEU A 62 -17.87 10.84 2.01
N HIS A 63 -17.38 11.32 3.15
CA HIS A 63 -18.18 11.84 4.26
C HIS A 63 -17.72 13.25 4.64
#